data_AF-A0ABD5VC91-F1
#
_entry.id   AF-A0ABD5VC91-F1
#
_cell.length_a   1.000
_cell.length_b   1.000
_cell.length_c   1.000
_cell.angle_alpha   90.00
_cell.angle_beta   90.00
_cell.angle_gamma   90.00
#
_symmetry.space_group_name_H-M   'P 1'
#
loop_
_entity.id
_entity.type
_entity.pdbx_description
1 polymer ?
#
loop_
_entity_poly.entity_id
_entity_poly.type
_entity_poly.pdbx_seq_one_letter_code
_entity_poly.pdbx_strand_id
1 'polypeptide(L)'
;MASEESERGVGEAVVDRTALPGVDESDASAMADADVDAVDVHERAVSYRDLLSAGVDADTATALRREFSLPYSTRFGEGIEDRSADVSGLQDGEREWVAASASDWEEMGVPEYDPVEREPADVWADRDRPTPVTAVPGVGPDDAEDLADVGVTSVRQLAFASASTVADLLEMNVMAVRTWRFQARELAD
;
A
#
# COMPACT_ATOMS: atom_id res chain seq x y z
N MET A 1 15.71 34.98 39.98
CA MET A 1 16.03 35.53 38.65
C MET A 1 17.11 34.69 37.94
N ALA A 2 17.03 33.35 38.04
CA ALA A 2 18.00 32.42 37.43
C ALA A 2 17.30 31.28 36.65
N SER A 3 15.99 31.39 36.45
CA SER A 3 15.17 30.36 35.78
C SER A 3 14.84 30.74 34.33
N GLU A 4 14.89 32.03 33.99
CA GLU A 4 14.53 32.52 32.65
C GLU A 4 15.64 32.31 31.59
N GLU A 5 16.91 32.18 31.98
CA GLU A 5 18.01 31.91 31.04
C GLU A 5 18.01 30.46 30.53
N SER A 6 17.57 29.49 31.35
CA SER A 6 17.56 28.07 30.98
C SER A 6 16.44 27.72 30.01
N GLU A 7 15.29 28.39 30.09
CA GLU A 7 14.16 28.17 29.18
C GLU A 7 14.41 28.86 27.83
N ARG A 8 15.08 30.02 27.84
CA ARG A 8 15.48 30.74 26.62
C ARG A 8 16.54 29.97 25.82
N GLY A 9 17.50 29.33 26.48
CA GLY A 9 18.53 28.54 25.81
C GLY A 9 18.00 27.26 25.13
N VAL A 10 16.95 26.63 25.70
CA VAL A 10 16.29 25.48 25.07
C VAL A 10 15.44 25.94 23.88
N GLY A 11 14.69 27.04 24.02
CA GLY A 11 13.92 27.60 22.90
C GLY A 11 14.79 28.07 21.73
N GLU A 12 15.95 28.66 22.01
CA GLU A 12 16.91 29.08 20.99
C GLU A 12 17.52 27.88 20.26
N ALA A 13 17.90 26.81 20.98
CA ALA A 13 18.42 25.59 20.36
C ALA A 13 17.39 24.84 19.50
N VAL A 14 16.09 25.01 19.78
CA VAL A 14 14.97 24.40 19.04
C VAL A 14 14.74 25.13 17.70
N VAL A 15 15.06 26.43 17.61
CA VAL A 15 15.01 27.20 16.35
C VAL A 15 16.36 27.30 15.65
N ASP A 16 17.46 27.03 16.36
CA ASP A 16 18.83 27.15 15.85
C ASP A 16 19.16 26.05 14.82
N ARG A 17 19.07 26.44 13.54
CA ARG A 17 19.39 25.59 12.39
C ARG A 17 20.85 25.15 12.36
N THR A 18 21.76 25.96 12.92
CA THR A 18 23.19 25.63 12.96
C THR A 18 23.53 24.56 14.01
N ALA A 19 22.59 24.24 14.91
CA ALA A 19 22.69 23.11 15.82
C ALA A 19 22.49 21.76 15.10
N LEU A 20 21.95 21.76 13.88
CA LEU A 20 21.80 20.54 13.09
C LEU A 20 23.15 20.07 12.53
N PRO A 21 23.43 18.76 12.54
CA PRO A 21 24.71 18.23 12.10
C PRO A 21 24.95 18.48 10.61
N GLY A 22 26.06 19.15 10.30
CA GLY A 22 26.51 19.39 8.92
C GLY A 22 25.88 20.60 8.24
N VAL A 23 24.94 21.29 8.89
CA VAL A 23 24.34 22.53 8.38
C VAL A 23 25.34 23.68 8.53
N ASP A 24 25.70 24.32 7.43
CA ASP A 24 26.49 25.55 7.44
C ASP A 24 25.61 26.81 7.46
N GLU A 25 26.22 28.00 7.49
CA GLU A 25 25.48 29.27 7.53
C GLU A 25 24.62 29.50 6.28
N SER A 26 25.05 28.99 5.12
CA SER A 26 24.30 29.11 3.88
C SER A 26 23.05 28.22 3.91
N ASP A 27 23.22 26.96 4.34
CA ASP A 27 22.12 26.03 4.55
C ASP A 27 21.14 26.55 5.61
N ALA A 28 21.66 27.09 6.71
CA ALA A 28 20.85 27.71 7.76
C ALA A 28 20.06 28.92 7.24
N SER A 29 20.66 29.78 6.42
CA SER A 29 19.95 30.90 5.78
C SER A 29 18.86 30.40 4.83
N ALA A 30 19.14 29.36 4.04
CA ALA A 30 18.18 28.75 3.11
C ALA A 30 16.98 28.15 3.87
N MET A 31 17.23 27.43 4.97
CA MET A 31 16.18 26.93 5.86
C MET A 31 15.38 28.06 6.52
N ALA A 32 16.01 29.17 6.87
CA ALA A 32 15.33 30.33 7.46
C ALA A 32 14.40 31.03 6.46
N ASP A 33 14.84 31.20 5.21
CA ASP A 33 14.02 31.77 4.13
C ASP A 33 12.77 30.92 3.83
N ALA A 34 12.85 29.61 4.09
CA ALA A 34 11.75 28.65 3.94
C ALA A 34 10.91 28.44 5.22
N ASP A 35 11.20 29.15 6.31
CA ASP A 35 10.55 28.97 7.62
C ASP A 35 10.64 27.53 8.15
N VAL A 36 11.82 26.91 7.98
CA VAL A 36 12.15 25.59 8.51
C VAL A 36 13.11 25.75 9.68
N ASP A 37 12.66 25.42 10.88
CA ASP A 37 13.46 25.44 12.10
C ASP A 37 14.12 24.06 12.36
N ALA A 38 15.09 24.02 13.29
CA ALA A 38 15.72 22.75 13.69
C ALA A 38 14.72 21.77 14.31
N VAL A 39 13.69 22.28 15.00
CA VAL A 39 12.61 21.48 15.57
C VAL A 39 11.84 20.71 14.51
N ASP A 40 11.59 21.30 13.34
CA ASP A 40 10.83 20.63 12.28
C ASP A 40 11.59 19.41 11.75
N VAL A 41 12.92 19.49 11.71
CA VAL A 41 13.80 18.37 11.36
C VAL A 41 13.77 17.29 12.44
N HIS A 42 13.87 17.68 13.71
CA HIS A 42 13.81 16.75 14.84
C HIS A 42 12.46 16.03 14.97
N GLU A 43 11.36 16.75 14.75
CA GLU A 43 9.99 16.23 14.79
C GLU A 43 9.56 15.55 13.48
N ARG A 44 10.40 15.63 12.44
CA ARG A 44 10.19 15.02 11.11
C ARG A 44 8.97 15.60 10.40
N ALA A 45 8.71 16.88 10.65
CA ALA A 45 7.67 17.68 10.00
C ALA A 45 8.08 18.11 8.58
N VAL A 46 9.38 18.06 8.26
CA VAL A 46 9.93 18.30 6.91
C VAL A 46 10.44 17.03 6.25
N SER A 47 10.42 17.02 4.92
CA SER A 47 10.98 15.97 4.09
C SER A 47 12.31 16.37 3.43
N TYR A 48 13.01 15.38 2.89
CA TYR A 48 14.21 15.62 2.06
C TYR A 48 13.94 16.59 0.90
N ARG A 49 12.78 16.50 0.24
CA ARG A 49 12.40 17.42 -0.83
C ARG A 49 12.16 18.84 -0.32
N ASP A 50 11.59 18.99 0.87
CA ASP A 50 11.38 20.31 1.46
C ASP A 50 12.73 20.99 1.74
N LEU A 51 13.72 20.24 2.24
CA LEU A 51 15.09 20.75 2.44
C LEU A 51 15.77 21.14 1.12
N LEU A 52 15.69 20.30 0.08
CA LEU A 52 16.23 20.66 -1.24
C LEU A 52 15.52 21.87 -1.86
N SER A 53 14.21 21.98 -1.67
CA SER A 53 13.41 23.10 -2.20
C SER A 53 13.67 24.40 -1.45
N ALA A 54 14.00 24.31 -0.15
CA ALA A 54 14.51 25.43 0.64
C ALA A 54 15.89 25.90 0.16
N GLY A 55 16.64 25.05 -0.56
CA GLY A 55 17.97 25.37 -1.08
C GLY A 55 19.12 24.82 -0.24
N VAL A 56 18.84 23.89 0.69
CA VAL A 56 19.88 23.17 1.45
C VAL A 56 20.68 22.30 0.49
N ASP A 57 22.00 22.25 0.68
CA ASP A 57 22.88 21.39 -0.10
C ASP A 57 22.45 19.91 -0.07
N ALA A 58 22.63 19.21 -1.19
CA ALA A 58 22.13 17.85 -1.35
C ALA A 58 22.82 16.83 -0.40
N ASP A 59 24.11 17.04 -0.08
CA ASP A 59 24.83 16.17 0.85
C ASP A 59 24.36 16.44 2.28
N THR A 60 24.17 17.70 2.67
CA THR A 60 23.58 18.10 3.96
C THR A 60 22.17 17.54 4.12
N ALA A 61 21.28 17.75 3.14
CA ALA A 61 19.93 17.22 3.15
C ALA A 61 19.90 15.68 3.22
N THR A 62 20.85 15.01 2.55
CA THR A 62 21.01 13.56 2.63
C THR A 62 21.45 13.10 4.01
N ALA A 63 22.39 13.80 4.64
CA ALA A 63 22.86 13.52 5.99
C ALA A 63 21.74 13.67 7.01
N LEU A 64 21.01 14.79 6.98
CA LEU A 64 19.86 15.04 7.84
C LEU A 64 18.75 14.00 7.65
N ARG A 65 18.45 13.62 6.40
CA ARG A 65 17.45 12.57 6.12
C ARG A 65 17.83 11.23 6.76
N ARG A 66 19.11 10.86 6.72
CA ARG A 66 19.59 9.60 7.31
C ARG A 66 19.57 9.65 8.83
N GLU A 67 20.06 10.73 9.41
CA GLU A 67 20.16 10.92 10.86
C GLU A 67 18.78 10.97 11.53
N PHE A 68 17.91 11.86 11.06
CA PHE A 68 16.58 12.06 11.64
C PHE A 68 15.51 11.15 11.02
N SER A 69 15.92 10.30 10.06
CA SER A 69 15.02 9.39 9.35
C SER A 69 13.81 10.13 8.78
N LEU A 70 14.08 11.25 8.09
CA LEU A 70 13.07 12.10 7.47
C LEU A 70 12.40 11.37 6.30
N PRO A 71 11.11 11.62 6.03
CA PRO A 71 10.47 11.17 4.81
C PRO A 71 11.16 11.78 3.59
N TYR A 72 11.04 11.12 2.44
CA TYR A 72 11.60 11.69 1.21
C TYR A 72 10.76 12.86 0.68
N SER A 73 9.44 12.70 0.69
CA SER A 73 8.43 13.71 0.38
C SER A 73 7.25 13.51 1.34
N THR A 74 6.57 14.59 1.73
CA THR A 74 5.35 14.56 2.54
C THR A 74 4.10 14.33 1.69
N ARG A 75 4.16 14.65 0.39
CA ARG A 75 3.07 14.46 -0.57
C ARG A 75 3.18 13.11 -1.27
N PHE A 76 2.09 12.35 -1.24
CA PHE A 76 1.98 11.09 -1.97
C PHE A 76 2.17 11.32 -3.48
N GLY A 77 3.08 10.56 -4.11
CA GLY A 77 3.37 10.63 -5.54
C GLY A 77 4.43 11.65 -5.95
N GLU A 78 4.85 12.55 -5.07
CA GLU A 78 5.83 13.58 -5.43
C GLU A 78 7.28 13.06 -5.37
N GLY A 79 8.03 13.26 -6.46
CA GLY A 79 9.46 12.96 -6.56
C GLY A 79 9.80 11.51 -6.81
N ILE A 80 8.84 10.74 -7.33
CA ILE A 80 9.09 9.37 -7.79
C ILE A 80 9.98 9.39 -9.03
N GLU A 81 9.75 10.31 -9.97
CA GLU A 81 10.49 10.46 -11.22
C GLU A 81 11.96 10.79 -10.96
N ASP A 82 12.20 11.78 -10.08
CA ASP A 82 13.55 12.22 -9.73
C ASP A 82 14.32 11.12 -8.98
N ARG A 83 13.67 10.43 -8.02
CA ARG A 83 14.33 9.33 -7.30
C ARG A 83 14.60 8.13 -8.20
N SER A 84 13.71 7.88 -9.18
CA SER A 84 13.93 6.85 -10.19
C SER A 84 15.17 7.16 -11.03
N ALA A 85 15.41 8.45 -11.33
CA ALA A 85 16.60 8.89 -12.06
C ALA A 85 17.90 8.75 -11.23
N ASP A 86 17.82 8.88 -9.90
CA ASP A 86 18.97 8.69 -8.98
C ASP A 86 19.40 7.22 -8.82
N VAL A 87 18.60 6.25 -9.29
CA VAL A 87 18.98 4.83 -9.28
C VAL A 87 20.11 4.60 -10.27
N SER A 88 21.33 4.63 -9.75
CA SER A 88 22.57 4.34 -10.47
C SER A 88 23.16 3.00 -10.00
N GLY A 89 23.97 2.37 -10.85
CA GLY A 89 24.63 1.09 -10.51
C GLY A 89 23.92 -0.18 -10.97
N LEU A 90 22.90 -0.07 -11.83
CA LEU A 90 22.34 -1.24 -12.53
C LEU A 90 23.42 -1.88 -13.41
N GLN A 91 23.68 -3.17 -13.22
CA GLN A 91 24.60 -3.91 -14.07
C GLN A 91 24.05 -4.01 -15.50
N ASP A 92 24.90 -4.26 -16.49
CA ASP A 92 24.48 -4.31 -17.91
C ASP A 92 23.32 -5.28 -18.15
N GLY A 93 23.34 -6.45 -17.48
CA GLY A 93 22.25 -7.42 -17.54
C GLY A 93 20.95 -6.96 -16.85
N GLU A 94 21.04 -6.18 -15.78
CA GLU A 94 19.87 -5.56 -15.14
C GLU A 94 19.31 -4.42 -15.99
N ARG A 95 20.16 -3.61 -16.64
CA ARG A 95 19.72 -2.55 -17.55
C ARG A 95 19.00 -3.11 -18.77
N GLU A 96 19.50 -4.21 -19.32
CA GLU A 96 18.85 -4.93 -20.42
C GLU A 96 17.49 -5.49 -19.98
N TRP A 97 17.41 -6.08 -18.79
CA TRP A 97 16.16 -6.60 -18.23
C TRP A 97 15.12 -5.49 -17.95
N VAL A 98 15.55 -4.34 -17.41
CA VAL A 98 14.69 -3.17 -17.18
C VAL A 98 14.21 -2.56 -18.49
N ALA A 99 15.08 -2.42 -19.51
CA ALA A 99 14.70 -1.89 -20.82
C ALA A 99 13.72 -2.81 -21.58
N ALA A 100 13.94 -4.12 -21.51
CA ALA A 100 13.01 -5.11 -22.04
C ALA A 100 11.65 -5.03 -21.34
N SER A 101 11.65 -4.85 -20.02
CA SER A 101 10.41 -4.70 -19.24
C SER A 101 9.71 -3.36 -19.49
N ALA A 102 10.43 -2.26 -19.71
CA ALA A 102 9.83 -0.94 -19.93
C ALA A 102 9.00 -0.84 -21.23
N SER A 103 9.29 -1.69 -22.21
CA SER A 103 8.64 -1.69 -23.53
C SER A 103 7.40 -2.59 -23.58
N ASP A 104 7.30 -3.56 -22.65
CA ASP A 104 6.27 -4.61 -22.69
C ASP A 104 4.95 -4.17 -22.06
N TRP A 105 4.96 -3.21 -21.13
CA TRP A 105 3.73 -2.81 -20.43
C TRP A 105 2.73 -2.03 -21.29
N GLU A 106 3.19 -1.20 -22.25
CA GLU A 106 2.30 -0.52 -23.21
C GLU A 106 1.83 -1.45 -24.36
N GLU A 107 2.68 -2.39 -24.80
CA GLU A 107 2.37 -3.34 -25.88
C GLU A 107 1.46 -4.49 -25.41
N MET A 108 1.51 -4.87 -24.13
CA MET A 108 0.65 -5.89 -23.51
C MET A 108 -0.83 -5.53 -23.46
N GLY A 109 -1.22 -4.33 -23.92
CA GLY A 109 -2.62 -3.92 -24.03
C GLY A 109 -3.35 -4.10 -22.71
N VAL A 110 -2.67 -3.81 -21.59
CA VAL A 110 -3.28 -3.84 -20.27
C VAL A 110 -4.46 -2.88 -20.38
N PRO A 111 -5.71 -3.38 -20.30
CA PRO A 111 -6.86 -2.51 -20.46
C PRO A 111 -6.67 -1.36 -19.48
N GLU A 112 -6.78 -0.12 -20.00
CA GLU A 112 -6.83 1.07 -19.15
C GLU A 112 -7.80 0.72 -18.03
N TYR A 113 -7.29 0.77 -16.79
CA TYR A 113 -8.11 0.48 -15.63
C TYR A 113 -9.22 1.52 -15.67
N ASP A 114 -10.38 1.10 -16.18
CA ASP A 114 -11.64 1.80 -16.08
C ASP A 114 -12.17 1.38 -14.71
N PRO A 115 -11.91 2.16 -13.65
CA PRO A 115 -12.65 1.96 -12.43
C PRO A 115 -14.10 2.20 -12.81
N VAL A 116 -14.88 1.13 -12.93
CA VAL A 116 -16.27 1.21 -12.53
C VAL A 116 -16.20 1.89 -11.17
N GLU A 117 -16.70 3.12 -11.06
CA GLU A 117 -16.64 3.87 -9.79
C GLU A 117 -17.38 3.03 -8.76
N ARG A 118 -16.61 2.28 -7.99
CA ARG A 118 -17.06 1.43 -6.91
C ARG A 118 -16.56 2.06 -5.65
N GLU A 119 -17.41 2.10 -4.63
CA GLU A 119 -16.96 2.57 -3.33
C GLU A 119 -15.77 1.71 -2.90
N PRO A 120 -14.70 2.29 -2.31
CA PRO A 120 -13.53 1.53 -1.88
C PRO A 120 -13.91 0.29 -1.06
N ALA A 121 -14.96 0.41 -0.23
CA ALA A 121 -15.52 -0.70 0.55
C ALA A 121 -15.93 -1.92 -0.30
N ASP A 122 -16.48 -1.73 -1.50
CA ASP A 122 -16.89 -2.81 -2.40
C ASP A 122 -15.70 -3.56 -3.00
N VAL A 123 -14.57 -2.86 -3.21
CA VAL A 123 -13.33 -3.44 -3.72
C VAL A 123 -12.70 -4.37 -2.69
N TRP A 124 -12.65 -3.94 -1.42
CA TRP A 124 -12.14 -4.77 -0.33
C TRP A 124 -13.08 -5.94 -0.02
N ALA A 125 -14.40 -5.71 -0.08
CA ALA A 125 -15.39 -6.77 0.16
C ALA A 125 -15.32 -7.90 -0.88
N ASP A 126 -15.00 -7.62 -2.14
CA ASP A 126 -14.91 -8.65 -3.19
C ASP A 126 -13.67 -9.53 -3.08
N ARG A 127 -12.52 -9.01 -2.60
CA ARG A 127 -11.30 -9.82 -2.50
C ARG A 127 -11.39 -10.92 -1.45
N ASP A 128 -12.15 -10.67 -0.38
CA ASP A 128 -12.37 -11.63 0.71
C ASP A 128 -13.69 -12.41 0.57
N ARG A 129 -14.51 -12.11 -0.45
CA ARG A 129 -15.78 -12.81 -0.66
C ARG A 129 -15.50 -14.25 -1.12
N PRO A 130 -15.98 -15.27 -0.38
CA PRO A 130 -15.80 -16.64 -0.79
C PRO A 130 -16.53 -16.91 -2.11
N THR A 131 -15.95 -17.74 -2.98
CA THR A 131 -16.56 -18.13 -4.26
C THR A 131 -17.99 -18.63 -4.02
N PRO A 132 -19.02 -18.02 -4.63
CA PRO A 132 -20.42 -18.34 -4.35
C PRO A 132 -20.77 -19.76 -4.78
N VAL A 133 -21.73 -20.40 -4.10
CA VAL A 133 -22.12 -21.80 -4.39
C VAL A 133 -22.68 -21.99 -5.81
N THR A 134 -23.19 -20.93 -6.43
CA THR A 134 -23.65 -20.90 -7.83
C THR A 134 -22.53 -21.10 -8.85
N ALA A 135 -21.25 -20.99 -8.45
CA ALA A 135 -20.12 -21.31 -9.29
C ALA A 135 -19.93 -22.83 -9.49
N VAL A 136 -20.59 -23.67 -8.66
CA VAL A 136 -20.47 -25.13 -8.74
C VAL A 136 -21.30 -25.67 -9.91
N PRO A 137 -20.70 -26.40 -10.87
CA PRO A 137 -21.42 -26.97 -12.00
C PRO A 137 -22.60 -27.85 -11.56
N GLY A 138 -23.77 -27.53 -12.12
CA GLY A 138 -25.00 -28.26 -11.86
C GLY A 138 -25.80 -27.78 -10.64
N VAL A 139 -25.33 -26.76 -9.91
CA VAL A 139 -26.13 -26.04 -8.91
C VAL A 139 -26.87 -24.91 -9.62
N GLY A 140 -28.20 -25.01 -9.72
CA GLY A 140 -29.06 -23.95 -10.26
C GLY A 140 -29.26 -22.80 -9.28
N PRO A 141 -29.90 -21.70 -9.70
CA PRO A 141 -30.24 -20.59 -8.82
C PRO A 141 -31.20 -21.01 -7.69
N ASP A 142 -32.18 -21.88 -7.99
CA ASP A 142 -33.13 -22.41 -7.00
C ASP A 142 -32.41 -23.33 -5.99
N ASP A 143 -31.55 -24.23 -6.48
CA ASP A 143 -30.72 -25.10 -5.62
C ASP A 143 -29.78 -24.27 -4.71
N ALA A 144 -29.27 -23.15 -5.21
CA ALA A 144 -28.41 -22.25 -4.44
C ALA A 144 -29.17 -21.49 -3.35
N GLU A 145 -30.44 -21.15 -3.59
CA GLU A 145 -31.33 -20.56 -2.58
C GLU A 145 -31.62 -21.59 -1.47
N ASP A 146 -31.97 -22.81 -1.84
CA ASP A 146 -32.17 -23.92 -0.88
C ASP A 146 -30.88 -24.19 -0.07
N LEU A 147 -29.71 -24.20 -0.71
CA LEU A 147 -28.42 -24.37 -0.02
C LEU A 147 -28.11 -23.19 0.93
N ALA A 148 -28.51 -21.97 0.58
CA ALA A 148 -28.35 -20.80 1.43
C ALA A 148 -29.20 -20.89 2.69
N ASP A 149 -30.40 -21.48 2.62
CA ASP A 149 -31.29 -21.67 3.78
C ASP A 149 -30.67 -22.57 4.86
N VAL A 150 -29.79 -23.49 4.48
CA VAL A 150 -28.99 -24.33 5.42
C VAL A 150 -27.59 -23.79 5.68
N GLY A 151 -27.30 -22.55 5.25
CA GLY A 151 -26.05 -21.85 5.50
C GLY A 151 -24.89 -22.22 4.58
N VAL A 152 -25.16 -22.90 3.46
CA VAL A 152 -24.17 -23.28 2.45
C VAL A 152 -24.21 -22.26 1.30
N THR A 153 -23.49 -21.14 1.45
CA THR A 153 -23.51 -20.04 0.48
C THR A 153 -22.28 -19.99 -0.42
N SER A 154 -21.27 -20.82 -0.17
CA SER A 154 -20.00 -20.82 -0.91
C SER A 154 -19.52 -22.20 -1.32
N VAL A 155 -18.68 -22.24 -2.36
CA VAL A 155 -17.97 -23.43 -2.85
C VAL A 155 -17.24 -24.14 -1.71
N ARG A 156 -16.48 -23.38 -0.90
CA ARG A 156 -15.73 -23.91 0.24
C ARG A 156 -16.66 -24.56 1.27
N GLN A 157 -17.77 -23.92 1.63
CA GLN A 157 -18.72 -24.51 2.57
C GLN A 157 -19.32 -25.80 2.02
N LEU A 158 -19.73 -25.83 0.75
CA LEU A 158 -20.29 -27.02 0.11
C LEU A 158 -19.26 -28.17 0.03
N ALA A 159 -17.99 -27.86 -0.24
CA ALA A 159 -16.89 -28.84 -0.28
C ALA A 159 -16.70 -29.58 1.07
N PHE A 160 -16.93 -28.90 2.19
CA PHE A 160 -16.79 -29.45 3.54
C PHE A 160 -18.10 -29.97 4.14
N ALA A 161 -19.25 -29.46 3.71
CA ALA A 161 -20.57 -29.84 4.20
C ALA A 161 -20.88 -31.34 4.00
N SER A 162 -21.59 -31.95 4.97
CA SER A 162 -22.04 -33.34 4.88
C SER A 162 -23.15 -33.48 3.84
N ALA A 163 -22.88 -34.20 2.74
CA ALA A 163 -23.82 -34.32 1.63
C ALA A 163 -25.12 -35.05 2.03
N SER A 164 -25.05 -36.03 2.93
CA SER A 164 -26.25 -36.67 3.47
C SER A 164 -27.05 -35.72 4.34
N THR A 165 -26.39 -34.95 5.22
CA THR A 165 -27.07 -34.01 6.10
C THR A 165 -27.75 -32.89 5.32
N VAL A 166 -27.08 -32.33 4.30
CA VAL A 166 -27.67 -31.31 3.42
C VAL A 166 -28.85 -31.89 2.64
N ALA A 167 -28.70 -33.10 2.09
CA ALA A 167 -29.80 -33.76 1.37
C ALA A 167 -31.00 -34.06 2.27
N ASP A 168 -30.77 -34.48 3.52
CA ASP A 168 -31.83 -34.77 4.49
C ASP A 168 -32.56 -33.49 4.92
N LEU A 169 -31.85 -32.36 5.09
CA LEU A 169 -32.44 -31.08 5.50
C LEU A 169 -33.26 -30.41 4.38
N LEU A 170 -32.81 -30.54 3.13
CA LEU A 170 -33.43 -29.91 1.96
C LEU A 170 -34.35 -30.86 1.19
N GLU A 171 -34.56 -32.08 1.69
CA GLU A 171 -35.31 -33.14 1.01
C GLU A 171 -34.82 -33.42 -0.44
N MET A 172 -33.51 -33.23 -0.66
CA MET A 172 -32.86 -33.34 -1.97
C MET A 172 -32.34 -34.74 -2.26
N ASN A 173 -32.07 -35.01 -3.53
CA ASN A 173 -31.39 -36.24 -3.92
C ASN A 173 -29.93 -36.24 -3.42
N VAL A 174 -29.60 -37.15 -2.48
CA VAL A 174 -28.26 -37.27 -1.91
C VAL A 174 -27.14 -37.48 -2.95
N MET A 175 -27.42 -38.12 -4.08
CA MET A 175 -26.43 -38.31 -5.15
C MET A 175 -26.17 -37.02 -5.93
N ALA A 176 -27.17 -36.14 -6.06
CA ALA A 176 -26.99 -34.80 -6.63
C ALA A 176 -26.08 -33.96 -5.72
N VAL A 177 -26.37 -33.91 -4.41
CA VAL A 177 -25.56 -33.17 -3.44
C VAL A 177 -24.13 -33.72 -3.34
N ARG A 178 -23.94 -35.04 -3.46
CA ARG A 178 -22.59 -35.65 -3.54
C ARG A 178 -21.83 -35.21 -4.79
N THR A 179 -22.51 -35.12 -5.92
CA THR A 179 -21.92 -34.63 -7.18
C THR A 179 -21.50 -33.18 -7.03
N TRP A 180 -22.37 -32.32 -6.50
CA TRP A 180 -22.04 -30.91 -6.27
C TRP A 180 -20.89 -30.75 -5.28
N ARG A 181 -20.87 -31.52 -4.19
CA ARG A 181 -19.75 -31.52 -3.24
C ARG A 181 -18.43 -31.92 -3.89
N PHE A 182 -18.43 -32.92 -4.77
CA PHE A 182 -17.24 -33.33 -5.51
C PHE A 182 -16.73 -32.17 -6.38
N GLN A 183 -17.61 -31.55 -7.18
CA GLN A 183 -17.26 -30.41 -8.00
C GLN A 183 -16.79 -29.20 -7.18
N ALA A 184 -17.41 -28.96 -6.02
CA ALA A 184 -17.04 -27.89 -5.12
C ALA A 184 -15.63 -28.08 -4.52
N ARG A 185 -15.18 -29.33 -4.33
CA ARG A 185 -13.81 -29.60 -3.87
C ARG A 185 -12.78 -29.28 -4.94
N GLU A 186 -13.03 -29.68 -6.18
CA GLU A 186 -12.15 -29.36 -7.31
C GLU A 186 -12.00 -27.84 -7.53
N LEU A 187 -13.01 -27.05 -7.14
CA LEU A 187 -12.99 -25.58 -7.22
C LEU A 187 -12.42 -24.89 -5.96
N ALA A 188 -12.25 -25.61 -4.86
CA ALA A 188 -11.76 -25.07 -3.59
C ALA A 188 -10.24 -25.27 -3.39
N ASP A 189 -9.63 -26.18 -4.16
CA ASP A 189 -8.18 -26.39 -4.30
C ASP A 189 -7.57 -25.44 -5.35
#